data_AF-A0ABD0PLN0-F1
#
_entry.id   AF-A0ABD0PLN0-F1
#
_cell.length_a   1.000
_cell.length_b   1.000
_cell.length_c   1.000
_cell.angle_alpha   90.00
_cell.angle_beta   90.00
_cell.angle_gamma   90.00
#
_symmetry.space_group_name_H-M   'P 1'
#
loop_
_entity.id
_entity.type
_entity.pdbx_description
1 polymer ?
#
loop_
_entity_poly.entity_id
_entity_poly.type
_entity_poly.pdbx_seq_one_letter_code
_entity_poly.pdbx_strand_id
1 'polypeptide(L)'
;SLDRESRAKYTLTVEAQDQGIPSLTSTVTLDISVLDLNDNSPVFPSSSYSVEIPEDALEGSLVLEVSASDKDDGSNSQVVYFLSRESRGMFIVDQHTGRIITAAALDREKVASYSFQIYAMDSSASNPRNTSAEVNVHILDVNDNAPFFITDPLIINVSTSSLSNHKVLATMRAEDKDFGANGSVFYRFANPVKGFTINSLTGDIQATERLHALTQNQRTLIVEAMDQGNPSQSSLGVVIVYIREQSYQGIRFTRNTRDVSLQENAAKGGIMTL
;
A
#
# COMPACT_ATOMS: atom_id res chain seq x y z
N SER A 1 -12.44 -13.20 54.97
CA SER A 1 -12.99 -13.97 53.83
C SER A 1 -11.99 -15.06 53.45
N LEU A 2 -12.44 -16.13 52.80
CA LEU A 2 -11.57 -17.14 52.17
C LEU A 2 -11.43 -16.78 50.69
N ASP A 3 -10.24 -17.01 50.14
CA ASP A 3 -9.86 -16.69 48.76
C ASP A 3 -8.92 -17.82 48.29
N ARG A 4 -9.32 -18.55 47.24
CA ARG A 4 -8.60 -19.75 46.79
C ARG A 4 -7.27 -19.36 46.15
N GLU A 5 -7.26 -18.25 45.40
CA GLU A 5 -6.12 -17.68 44.70
C GLU A 5 -5.02 -17.28 45.70
N SER A 6 -5.42 -16.83 46.90
CA SER A 6 -4.51 -16.56 48.01
C SER A 6 -4.07 -17.84 48.75
N ARG A 7 -5.00 -18.74 49.07
CA ARG A 7 -4.71 -20.00 49.77
C ARG A 7 -5.79 -21.07 49.55
N ALA A 8 -5.47 -22.07 48.75
CA ALA A 8 -6.39 -23.16 48.40
C ALA A 8 -6.66 -24.19 49.52
N LYS A 9 -5.74 -24.35 50.50
CA LYS A 9 -5.84 -25.40 51.54
C LYS A 9 -5.45 -24.93 52.93
N TYR A 10 -6.17 -25.42 53.93
CA TYR A 10 -5.90 -25.23 55.35
C TYR A 10 -5.89 -26.58 56.06
N THR A 11 -4.97 -26.75 57.00
CA THR A 11 -4.92 -27.90 57.89
C THR A 11 -5.03 -27.37 59.32
N LEU A 12 -6.06 -27.81 60.05
CA LEU A 12 -6.32 -27.40 61.43
C LEU A 12 -6.26 -28.63 62.33
N THR A 13 -5.60 -28.50 63.48
CA THR A 13 -5.65 -29.52 64.53
C THR A 13 -6.62 -29.06 65.60
N VAL A 14 -7.67 -29.84 65.83
CA VAL A 14 -8.68 -29.60 66.87
C VAL A 14 -8.37 -30.53 68.04
N GLU A 15 -8.19 -29.96 69.23
CA GLU A 15 -8.02 -30.72 70.47
C GLU A 15 -9.29 -30.62 71.32
N ALA A 16 -9.78 -31.76 71.80
CA ALA A 16 -10.79 -31.85 72.83
C ALA A 16 -10.13 -32.26 74.14
N GLN A 17 -10.41 -31.54 75.22
CA GLN A 17 -9.91 -31.81 76.57
C GLN A 17 -11.07 -31.99 77.53
N ASP A 18 -11.06 -33.05 78.34
CA ASP A 18 -12.04 -33.23 79.42
C ASP A 18 -11.66 -32.41 80.67
N GLN A 19 -12.58 -32.34 81.64
CA GLN A 19 -12.36 -31.64 82.92
C GLN A 19 -11.92 -32.59 84.04
N GLY A 20 -11.37 -33.76 83.69
CA GLY A 20 -10.91 -34.76 84.65
C GLY A 20 -9.65 -34.32 85.41
N ILE A 21 -9.33 -35.01 86.50
CA ILE A 21 -8.05 -34.88 87.21
C ILE A 21 -7.43 -36.29 87.31
N PRO A 22 -6.42 -36.64 86.50
CA PRO A 22 -5.83 -35.83 85.42
C PRO A 22 -6.76 -35.70 84.20
N SER A 23 -6.62 -34.62 83.43
CA SER A 23 -7.42 -34.40 82.22
C SER A 23 -6.91 -35.27 81.07
N LEU A 24 -7.82 -35.80 80.25
CA LEU A 24 -7.49 -36.49 79.00
C LEU A 24 -7.74 -35.58 77.79
N THR A 25 -6.91 -35.71 76.75
CA THR A 25 -7.09 -35.01 75.48
C THR A 25 -7.21 -35.96 74.31
N SER A 26 -7.90 -35.52 73.26
CA SER A 26 -7.98 -36.18 71.96
C SER A 26 -7.83 -35.13 70.86
N THR A 27 -7.01 -35.41 69.86
CA THR A 27 -6.79 -34.50 68.72
C THR A 27 -7.35 -35.09 67.43
N VAL A 28 -7.85 -34.24 66.55
CA VAL A 28 -8.24 -34.58 65.18
C VAL A 28 -7.71 -33.52 64.21
N THR A 29 -7.23 -33.95 63.06
CA THR A 29 -6.78 -33.06 61.99
C THR A 29 -7.91 -32.88 60.97
N LEU A 30 -8.20 -31.63 60.62
CA LEU A 30 -9.18 -31.23 59.62
C LEU A 30 -8.44 -30.63 58.42
N ASP A 31 -8.56 -31.29 57.27
CA ASP A 31 -8.08 -30.77 55.99
C ASP A 31 -9.23 -30.08 55.25
N ILE A 32 -9.08 -28.78 55.02
CA ILE A 32 -10.08 -27.93 54.38
C ILE A 32 -9.54 -27.52 53.01
N SER A 33 -10.29 -27.83 51.96
CA SER A 33 -10.09 -27.31 50.61
C SER A 33 -11.05 -26.16 50.33
N VAL A 34 -10.52 -25.01 49.90
CA VAL A 34 -11.34 -23.90 49.39
C VAL A 34 -11.73 -24.23 47.95
N LEU A 35 -13.03 -24.15 47.65
CA LEU A 35 -13.53 -24.35 46.29
C LEU A 35 -13.32 -23.08 45.47
N ASP A 36 -13.02 -23.27 44.20
CA ASP A 36 -12.84 -22.21 43.22
C ASP A 36 -14.17 -21.54 42.87
N LEU A 37 -14.15 -20.22 42.71
CA LEU A 37 -15.24 -19.43 42.15
C LEU A 37 -14.70 -18.70 40.93
N ASN A 38 -15.52 -18.50 39.89
CA ASN A 38 -15.10 -17.73 38.72
C ASN A 38 -15.14 -16.22 39.02
N ASP A 39 -14.15 -15.73 39.76
CA ASP A 39 -14.06 -14.36 40.27
C ASP A 39 -12.84 -13.58 39.75
N ASN A 40 -12.01 -14.21 38.91
CA ASN A 40 -11.05 -13.54 38.05
C ASN A 40 -11.56 -13.52 36.61
N SER A 41 -11.05 -12.59 35.80
CA SER A 41 -11.29 -12.57 34.37
C SER A 41 -9.97 -12.86 33.67
N PRO A 42 -9.98 -13.38 32.44
CA PRO A 42 -8.76 -13.51 31.67
C PRO A 42 -8.09 -12.14 31.51
N VAL A 43 -6.76 -12.10 31.52
CA VAL A 43 -5.98 -10.87 31.39
C VAL A 43 -4.96 -11.01 30.27
N PHE A 44 -5.01 -10.09 29.30
CA PHE A 44 -3.94 -9.91 28.32
C PHE A 44 -2.77 -9.12 28.95
N PRO A 45 -1.50 -9.44 28.60
CA PRO A 45 -0.34 -8.65 29.02
C PRO A 45 -0.36 -7.19 28.55
N SER A 46 -0.96 -6.95 27.38
CA SER A 46 -1.10 -5.63 26.76
C SER A 46 -2.56 -5.38 26.36
N SER A 47 -3.00 -4.12 26.46
CA SER A 47 -4.32 -3.69 25.99
C SER A 47 -4.39 -3.52 24.47
N SER A 48 -3.25 -3.44 23.79
CA SER A 48 -3.16 -3.35 22.33
C SER A 48 -1.91 -4.03 21.77
N TYR A 49 -2.02 -4.49 20.53
CA TYR A 49 -0.95 -5.11 19.74
C TYR A 49 -0.92 -4.46 18.36
N SER A 50 0.29 -4.22 17.84
CA SER A 50 0.51 -3.71 16.48
C SER A 50 1.47 -4.63 15.75
N VAL A 51 1.14 -4.97 14.51
CA VAL A 51 1.95 -5.85 13.68
C VAL A 51 1.89 -5.44 12.21
N GLU A 52 2.96 -5.74 11.48
CA GLU A 52 3.09 -5.50 10.05
C GLU A 52 3.13 -6.85 9.31
N ILE A 53 2.42 -6.95 8.19
CA ILE A 53 2.42 -8.14 7.32
C ILE A 53 2.37 -7.69 5.86
N PRO A 54 3.17 -8.27 4.94
CA PRO A 54 3.09 -7.91 3.53
C PRO A 54 1.79 -8.40 2.90
N GLU A 55 1.31 -7.69 1.88
CA GLU A 55 0.07 -8.06 1.19
C GLU A 55 0.15 -9.36 0.39
N ASP A 56 1.36 -9.74 -0.04
CA ASP A 56 1.62 -11.00 -0.72
C ASP A 56 1.68 -12.22 0.23
N ALA A 57 1.45 -12.00 1.53
CA ALA A 57 1.37 -13.08 2.51
C ALA A 57 0.25 -14.06 2.12
N LEU A 58 0.62 -15.34 2.03
CA LEU A 58 -0.32 -16.41 1.68
C LEU A 58 -1.43 -16.52 2.73
N GLU A 59 -2.59 -17.03 2.31
CA GLU A 59 -3.64 -17.45 3.23
C GLU A 59 -3.10 -18.50 4.23
N GLY A 60 -3.43 -18.33 5.50
CA GLY A 60 -2.90 -19.15 6.60
C GLY A 60 -1.57 -18.67 7.19
N SER A 61 -1.05 -17.53 6.73
CA SER A 61 0.17 -16.93 7.30
C SER A 61 -0.07 -16.44 8.72
N LEU A 62 0.91 -16.66 9.60
CA LEU A 62 0.86 -16.18 10.99
C LEU A 62 0.96 -14.67 11.03
N VAL A 63 -0.03 -14.02 11.63
CA VAL A 63 -0.05 -12.56 11.85
C VAL A 63 0.48 -12.24 13.24
N LEU A 64 -0.11 -12.84 14.27
CA LEU A 64 0.21 -12.58 15.66
C LEU A 64 -0.16 -13.80 16.51
N GLU A 65 0.55 -14.02 17.61
CA GLU A 65 0.16 -14.97 18.65
C GLU A 65 -0.03 -14.20 19.95
N VAL A 66 -1.22 -14.29 20.54
CA VAL A 66 -1.54 -13.67 21.82
C VAL A 66 -1.80 -14.71 22.89
N SER A 67 -1.61 -14.32 24.14
CA SER A 67 -1.97 -15.14 25.29
C SER A 67 -2.61 -14.27 26.35
N ALA A 68 -3.78 -14.67 26.82
CA ALA A 68 -4.37 -14.20 28.06
C ALA A 68 -4.21 -15.28 29.13
N SER A 69 -4.14 -14.86 30.39
CA SER A 69 -4.06 -15.76 31.55
C SER A 69 -5.19 -15.46 32.53
N ASP A 70 -5.79 -16.49 33.08
CA ASP A 70 -6.77 -16.41 34.16
C ASP A 70 -6.20 -17.11 35.41
N LYS A 71 -6.52 -16.58 36.59
CA LYS A 71 -5.98 -17.04 37.88
C LYS A 71 -6.81 -18.13 38.53
N ASP A 72 -8.04 -18.35 38.07
CA ASP A 72 -8.97 -19.34 38.65
C ASP A 72 -8.50 -20.78 38.36
N ASP A 73 -9.30 -21.80 38.68
CA ASP A 73 -8.91 -23.21 38.50
C ASP A 73 -9.80 -23.96 37.50
N GLY A 74 -9.24 -24.98 36.85
CA GLY A 74 -9.99 -25.83 35.92
C GLY A 74 -10.66 -25.05 34.79
N SER A 75 -11.97 -25.21 34.60
CA SER A 75 -12.72 -24.54 33.53
C SER A 75 -12.79 -23.02 33.69
N ASN A 76 -12.69 -22.52 34.93
CA ASN A 76 -12.73 -21.09 35.23
C ASN A 76 -11.44 -20.39 34.76
N SER A 77 -10.33 -21.12 34.60
CA SER A 77 -9.11 -20.56 34.01
C SER A 77 -8.80 -20.99 32.57
N GLN A 78 -9.65 -21.82 31.97
CA GLN A 78 -9.50 -22.24 30.58
C GLN A 78 -9.99 -21.13 29.63
N VAL A 79 -9.03 -20.47 29.00
CA VAL A 79 -9.28 -19.34 28.10
C VAL A 79 -9.56 -19.82 26.67
N VAL A 80 -10.59 -19.27 26.05
CA VAL A 80 -10.88 -19.36 24.62
C VAL A 80 -10.84 -17.99 23.94
N TYR A 81 -10.35 -17.95 22.70
CA TYR A 81 -10.17 -16.72 21.93
C TYR A 81 -11.18 -16.58 20.78
N PHE A 82 -11.60 -15.33 20.53
CA PHE A 82 -12.43 -14.98 19.37
C PHE A 82 -12.14 -13.56 18.90
N LEU A 83 -12.33 -13.33 17.60
CA LEU A 83 -12.17 -12.02 16.97
C LEU A 83 -13.51 -11.29 16.83
N SER A 84 -13.46 -9.97 16.89
CA SER A 84 -14.60 -9.12 16.58
C SER A 84 -14.91 -9.10 15.08
N ARG A 85 -16.10 -8.61 14.71
CA ARG A 85 -16.56 -8.59 13.31
C ARG A 85 -15.75 -7.65 12.42
N GLU A 86 -15.06 -6.68 13.02
CA GLU A 86 -14.17 -5.71 12.38
C GLU A 86 -12.95 -6.38 11.73
N SER A 87 -12.65 -7.64 12.09
CA SER A 87 -11.69 -8.48 11.34
C SER A 87 -12.12 -8.77 9.90
N ARG A 88 -13.40 -8.54 9.55
CA ARG A 88 -14.00 -8.66 8.21
C ARG A 88 -13.80 -10.02 7.52
N GLY A 89 -13.50 -11.06 8.29
CA GLY A 89 -13.15 -12.38 7.75
C GLY A 89 -11.78 -12.44 7.06
N MET A 90 -10.97 -11.37 7.16
CA MET A 90 -9.59 -11.35 6.67
C MET A 90 -8.64 -12.09 7.60
N PHE A 91 -9.03 -12.24 8.87
CA PHE A 91 -8.26 -12.90 9.91
C PHE A 91 -9.15 -13.87 10.70
N ILE A 92 -8.54 -14.97 11.14
CA ILE A 92 -9.15 -15.93 12.07
C ILE A 92 -8.17 -16.22 13.20
N VAL A 93 -8.70 -16.65 14.35
CA VAL A 93 -7.90 -17.02 15.51
C VAL A 93 -8.12 -18.48 15.86
N ASP A 94 -7.05 -19.20 16.19
CA ASP A 94 -7.17 -20.48 16.88
C ASP A 94 -7.67 -20.23 18.31
N GLN A 95 -8.86 -20.76 18.61
CA GLN A 95 -9.55 -20.50 19.87
C GLN A 95 -8.78 -20.99 21.11
N HIS A 96 -7.82 -21.90 20.99
CA HIS A 96 -7.08 -22.45 22.13
C HIS A 96 -5.64 -21.90 22.21
N THR A 97 -5.01 -21.61 21.07
CA THR A 97 -3.61 -21.14 21.05
C THR A 97 -3.49 -19.63 20.92
N GLY A 98 -4.55 -18.91 20.59
CA GLY A 98 -4.49 -17.45 20.39
C GLY A 98 -3.69 -17.03 19.15
N ARG A 99 -3.46 -17.97 18.21
CA ARG A 99 -2.75 -17.70 16.95
C ARG A 99 -3.71 -17.09 15.95
N ILE A 100 -3.46 -15.84 15.58
CA ILE A 100 -4.18 -15.12 14.53
C ILE A 100 -3.46 -15.36 13.20
N ILE A 101 -4.20 -15.82 12.20
CA ILE A 101 -3.71 -16.08 10.85
C ILE A 101 -4.54 -15.35 9.79
N THR A 102 -3.97 -15.13 8.62
CA THR A 102 -4.71 -14.63 7.45
C THR A 102 -5.73 -15.68 6.98
N ALA A 103 -6.94 -15.24 6.66
CA ALA A 103 -8.03 -16.10 6.19
C ALA A 103 -8.48 -15.78 4.75
N ALA A 104 -7.91 -14.73 4.16
CA ALA A 104 -8.09 -14.36 2.76
C ALA A 104 -6.86 -13.59 2.28
N ALA A 105 -6.71 -13.47 0.95
CA ALA A 105 -5.65 -12.68 0.33
C ALA A 105 -5.76 -11.21 0.73
N LEU A 106 -4.62 -10.63 1.11
CA LEU A 106 -4.51 -9.21 1.46
C LEU A 106 -4.24 -8.41 0.17
N ASP A 107 -4.63 -7.14 0.20
CA ASP A 107 -4.46 -6.19 -0.90
C ASP A 107 -4.45 -4.80 -0.27
N ARG A 108 -3.28 -4.19 -0.25
CA ARG A 108 -3.02 -2.92 0.42
C ARG A 108 -3.66 -1.77 -0.35
N GLU A 109 -3.73 -1.83 -1.67
CA GLU A 109 -4.40 -0.86 -2.54
C GLU A 109 -5.89 -0.76 -2.21
N LYS A 110 -6.50 -1.86 -1.73
CA LYS A 110 -7.87 -1.86 -1.20
C LYS A 110 -7.94 -1.43 0.26
N VAL A 111 -7.14 -2.02 1.15
CA VAL A 111 -7.19 -1.77 2.60
C VAL A 111 -5.79 -1.85 3.20
N ALA A 112 -5.21 -0.69 3.52
CA ALA A 112 -3.85 -0.59 4.07
C ALA A 112 -3.72 -0.98 5.56
N SER A 113 -4.82 -1.02 6.32
CA SER A 113 -4.80 -1.43 7.72
C SER A 113 -6.13 -1.96 8.24
N TYR A 114 -6.03 -2.83 9.25
CA TYR A 114 -7.15 -3.39 9.97
C TYR A 114 -7.01 -3.14 11.47
N SER A 115 -8.09 -2.73 12.12
CA SER A 115 -8.16 -2.61 13.57
C SER A 115 -9.40 -3.37 14.05
N PHE A 116 -9.20 -4.31 14.96
CA PHE A 116 -10.25 -5.16 15.51
C PHE A 116 -9.94 -5.57 16.95
N GLN A 117 -10.94 -6.08 17.66
CA GLN A 117 -10.76 -6.58 19.02
C GLN A 117 -10.52 -8.09 19.00
N ILE A 118 -9.53 -8.54 19.77
CA ILE A 118 -9.45 -9.94 20.20
C ILE A 118 -10.02 -10.04 21.62
N TYR A 119 -10.85 -11.05 21.84
CA TYR A 119 -11.41 -11.35 23.14
C TYR A 119 -10.82 -12.63 23.69
N ALA A 120 -10.65 -12.66 25.01
CA ALA A 120 -10.37 -13.86 25.78
C ALA A 120 -11.54 -14.07 26.76
N MET A 121 -12.12 -15.26 26.77
CA MET A 121 -13.21 -15.63 27.68
C MET A 121 -12.86 -16.93 28.38
N ASP A 122 -13.14 -17.03 29.66
CA ASP A 122 -13.02 -18.30 30.37
C ASP A 122 -14.09 -19.31 29.93
N SER A 123 -13.95 -20.56 30.35
CA SER A 123 -14.86 -21.65 30.01
C SER A 123 -15.87 -21.95 31.13
N SER A 124 -16.13 -21.00 32.02
CA SER A 124 -17.06 -21.19 33.13
C SER A 124 -18.50 -21.38 32.63
N ALA A 125 -19.17 -22.44 33.09
CA ALA A 125 -20.52 -22.79 32.63
C ALA A 125 -21.61 -21.84 33.15
N SER A 126 -21.41 -21.23 34.32
CA SER A 126 -22.45 -20.47 35.03
C SER A 126 -22.23 -18.97 35.04
N ASN A 127 -20.98 -18.50 35.00
CA ASN A 127 -20.66 -17.08 35.07
C ASN A 127 -19.42 -16.76 34.23
N PRO A 128 -19.45 -16.98 32.90
CA PRO A 128 -18.28 -16.75 32.06
C PRO A 128 -17.89 -15.27 32.08
N ARG A 129 -16.60 -15.01 32.18
CA ARG A 129 -16.02 -13.66 32.15
C ARG A 129 -15.09 -13.53 30.97
N ASN A 130 -14.94 -12.29 30.50
CA ASN A 130 -14.10 -11.98 29.36
C ASN A 130 -13.33 -10.68 29.53
N THR A 131 -12.34 -10.53 28.66
CA THR A 131 -11.60 -9.28 28.44
C THR A 131 -11.34 -9.12 26.95
N SER A 132 -10.92 -7.92 26.53
CA SER A 132 -10.51 -7.66 25.16
C SER A 132 -9.19 -6.90 25.09
N ALA A 133 -8.53 -7.02 23.95
CA ALA A 133 -7.40 -6.20 23.54
C ALA A 133 -7.55 -5.79 22.08
N GLU A 134 -7.00 -4.64 21.72
CA GLU A 134 -7.01 -4.13 20.35
C GLU A 134 -5.87 -4.75 19.52
N VAL A 135 -6.15 -5.16 18.29
CA VAL A 135 -5.16 -5.64 17.33
C VAL A 135 -5.18 -4.71 16.12
N ASN A 136 -4.03 -4.11 15.84
CA ASN A 136 -3.79 -3.25 14.69
C ASN A 136 -2.83 -3.94 13.73
N VAL A 137 -3.32 -4.30 12.54
CA VAL A 137 -2.54 -4.94 11.49
C VAL A 137 -2.30 -3.92 10.38
N HIS A 138 -1.04 -3.62 10.10
CA HIS A 138 -0.60 -2.75 9.01
C HIS A 138 -0.15 -3.61 7.83
N ILE A 139 -0.71 -3.36 6.65
CA ILE A 139 -0.36 -4.10 5.45
C ILE A 139 0.83 -3.39 4.78
N LEU A 140 1.93 -4.12 4.62
CA LEU A 140 3.11 -3.62 3.92
C LEU A 140 2.93 -3.79 2.41
N ASP A 141 3.38 -2.77 1.70
CA ASP A 141 3.34 -2.67 0.24
C ASP A 141 4.33 -3.63 -0.41
N VAL A 142 3.86 -4.35 -1.42
CA VAL A 142 4.64 -5.19 -2.32
C VAL A 142 4.50 -4.60 -3.73
N ASN A 143 5.60 -4.54 -4.48
CA ASN A 143 5.56 -4.04 -5.85
C ASN A 143 4.85 -5.06 -6.77
N ASP A 144 3.52 -4.97 -6.85
CA ASP A 144 2.65 -5.91 -7.58
C ASP A 144 1.76 -5.23 -8.64
N ASN A 145 1.76 -3.90 -8.71
CA ASN A 145 1.16 -3.14 -9.81
C ASN A 145 2.25 -2.52 -10.68
N ALA A 146 2.17 -2.74 -11.99
CA ALA A 146 3.03 -2.03 -12.93
C ALA A 146 2.45 -0.64 -13.27
N PRO A 147 3.29 0.36 -13.58
CA PRO A 147 2.81 1.67 -14.02
C PRO A 147 1.91 1.54 -15.25
N PHE A 148 0.85 2.35 -15.36
CA PHE A 148 -0.01 2.39 -16.54
C PHE A 148 -0.15 3.81 -17.09
N PHE A 149 -0.13 3.97 -18.41
CA PHE A 149 -0.34 5.27 -19.06
C PHE A 149 -1.82 5.68 -19.04
N ILE A 150 -2.09 6.92 -18.64
CA ILE A 150 -3.45 7.48 -18.58
C ILE A 150 -4.03 7.64 -20.00
N THR A 151 -3.19 8.01 -20.96
CA THR A 151 -3.54 8.15 -22.38
C THR A 151 -2.56 7.36 -23.22
N ASP A 152 -3.03 6.28 -23.84
CA ASP A 152 -2.23 5.47 -24.76
C ASP A 152 -3.12 4.95 -25.91
N PRO A 153 -2.82 5.27 -27.19
CA PRO A 153 -1.72 6.12 -27.66
C PRO A 153 -1.97 7.61 -27.44
N LEU A 154 -0.90 8.36 -27.15
CA LEU A 154 -0.92 9.83 -27.12
C LEU A 154 -0.66 10.39 -28.52
N ILE A 155 -1.66 11.03 -29.13
CA ILE A 155 -1.54 11.60 -30.48
C ILE A 155 -1.38 13.12 -30.39
N ILE A 156 -0.27 13.64 -30.94
CA ILE A 156 0.00 15.08 -31.00
C ILE A 156 0.20 15.57 -32.42
N ASN A 157 -0.23 16.80 -32.69
CA ASN A 157 0.03 17.51 -33.93
C ASN A 157 0.97 18.67 -33.65
N VAL A 158 2.12 18.73 -34.34
CA VAL A 158 3.09 19.80 -34.16
C VAL A 158 3.28 20.56 -35.48
N SER A 159 3.24 21.89 -35.41
CA SER A 159 3.54 22.76 -36.55
C SER A 159 5.03 23.08 -36.64
N THR A 160 5.58 23.10 -37.85
CA THR A 160 7.01 23.39 -38.09
C THR A 160 7.43 24.83 -37.75
N SER A 161 6.49 25.75 -37.54
CA SER A 161 6.73 27.17 -37.26
C SER A 161 6.77 27.55 -35.78
N SER A 162 6.43 26.63 -34.87
CA SER A 162 6.28 26.93 -33.44
C SER A 162 7.47 26.53 -32.55
N LEU A 163 8.69 26.53 -33.11
CA LEU A 163 9.84 25.85 -32.53
C LEU A 163 10.96 26.80 -32.06
N SER A 164 10.92 27.17 -30.78
CA SER A 164 12.15 27.36 -30.01
C SER A 164 12.69 25.99 -29.60
N ASN A 165 14.01 25.84 -29.54
CA ASN A 165 14.63 24.68 -28.88
C ASN A 165 14.07 24.57 -27.45
N HIS A 166 13.85 23.34 -26.94
CA HIS A 166 13.35 23.06 -25.58
C HIS A 166 11.85 23.32 -25.32
N LYS A 167 11.02 23.41 -26.36
CA LYS A 167 9.55 23.43 -26.16
C LYS A 167 9.03 22.02 -25.86
N VAL A 168 8.23 21.89 -24.79
CA VAL A 168 7.46 20.67 -24.49
C VAL A 168 6.40 20.47 -25.58
N LEU A 169 6.46 19.33 -26.25
CA LEU A 169 5.55 18.94 -27.32
C LEU A 169 4.35 18.17 -26.79
N ALA A 170 4.59 17.34 -25.78
CA ALA A 170 3.63 16.46 -25.15
C ALA A 170 4.14 16.07 -23.76
N THR A 171 3.25 15.58 -22.91
CA THR A 171 3.60 14.99 -21.62
C THR A 171 2.96 13.61 -21.57
N MET A 172 3.77 12.57 -21.47
CA MET A 172 3.30 11.23 -21.19
C MET A 172 3.10 11.10 -19.69
N ARG A 173 1.90 10.73 -19.26
CA ARG A 173 1.58 10.55 -17.84
C ARG A 173 1.18 9.11 -17.60
N ALA A 174 1.90 8.47 -16.70
CA ALA A 174 1.58 7.17 -16.13
C ALA A 174 1.35 7.31 -14.62
N GLU A 175 0.58 6.38 -14.09
CA GLU A 175 0.28 6.24 -12.67
C GLU A 175 0.58 4.81 -12.24
N ASP A 176 0.94 4.65 -10.98
CA ASP A 176 1.17 3.37 -10.35
C ASP A 176 0.36 3.36 -9.04
N LYS A 177 -0.20 2.20 -8.68
CA LYS A 177 -1.09 2.07 -7.53
C LYS A 177 -0.34 1.75 -6.24
N ASP A 178 0.89 1.26 -6.35
CA ASP A 178 1.70 0.87 -5.22
C ASP A 178 2.11 2.09 -4.38
N PHE A 179 2.60 1.85 -3.17
CA PHE A 179 2.93 2.92 -2.23
C PHE A 179 4.41 3.32 -2.29
N GLY A 180 4.67 4.60 -2.04
CA GLY A 180 6.03 5.11 -1.88
C GLY A 180 6.89 4.91 -3.14
N ALA A 181 8.02 4.22 -2.99
CA ALA A 181 8.97 4.00 -4.09
C ALA A 181 8.40 3.06 -5.17
N ASN A 182 7.62 2.06 -4.77
CA ASN A 182 6.97 1.12 -5.69
C ASN A 182 5.92 1.86 -6.54
N GLY A 183 5.27 2.89 -6.00
CA GLY A 183 4.36 3.76 -6.77
C GLY A 183 5.04 4.91 -7.56
N SER A 184 6.37 5.07 -7.45
CA SER A 184 7.07 6.26 -7.99
C SER A 184 7.54 6.04 -9.42
N VAL A 185 6.86 6.69 -10.37
CA VAL A 185 7.07 6.47 -11.81
C VAL A 185 8.18 7.32 -12.42
N PHE A 186 9.03 6.70 -13.23
CA PHE A 186 10.07 7.32 -14.06
C PHE A 186 9.88 7.00 -15.53
N TYR A 187 10.26 7.93 -16.39
CA TYR A 187 10.07 7.83 -17.84
C TYR A 187 11.40 7.74 -18.60
N ARG A 188 11.42 6.94 -19.66
CA ARG A 188 12.47 6.95 -20.68
C ARG A 188 11.90 6.59 -22.04
N PHE A 189 12.66 6.78 -23.11
CA PHE A 189 12.32 6.11 -24.36
C PHE A 189 12.82 4.67 -24.31
N ALA A 190 12.00 3.71 -24.75
CA ALA A 190 12.37 2.30 -24.83
C ALA A 190 13.58 2.09 -25.76
N ASN A 191 13.73 2.95 -26.76
CA ASN A 191 14.90 3.02 -27.63
C ASN A 191 15.34 4.49 -27.81
N PRO A 192 16.63 4.79 -27.95
CA PRO A 192 17.09 6.15 -28.23
C PRO A 192 16.42 6.74 -29.47
N VAL A 193 15.74 7.88 -29.32
CA VAL A 193 15.09 8.57 -30.44
C VAL A 193 15.84 9.85 -30.78
N LYS A 194 16.39 9.93 -31.99
CA LYS A 194 17.05 11.15 -32.47
C LYS A 194 16.05 12.31 -32.56
N GLY A 195 16.47 13.47 -32.07
CA GLY A 195 15.69 14.71 -32.14
C GLY A 195 14.66 14.88 -31.02
N PHE A 196 14.57 13.94 -30.08
CA PHE A 196 13.66 14.01 -28.93
C PHE A 196 14.36 13.68 -27.61
N THR A 197 13.92 14.30 -26.54
CA THR A 197 14.25 13.95 -25.16
C THR A 197 12.96 13.80 -24.35
N ILE A 198 13.02 13.03 -23.27
CA ILE A 198 11.95 12.93 -22.29
C ILE A 198 12.51 13.24 -20.91
N ASN A 199 11.81 14.07 -20.15
CA ASN A 199 12.14 14.30 -18.75
C ASN A 199 11.73 13.06 -17.94
N SER A 200 12.69 12.46 -17.22
CA SER A 200 12.46 11.20 -16.51
C SER A 200 11.50 11.29 -15.33
N LEU A 201 11.23 12.51 -14.82
CA LEU A 201 10.34 12.73 -13.68
C LEU A 201 8.96 13.22 -14.12
N THR A 202 8.90 14.10 -15.13
CA THR A 202 7.64 14.73 -15.56
C THR A 202 6.98 14.05 -16.75
N GLY A 203 7.72 13.23 -17.50
CA GLY A 203 7.23 12.64 -18.75
C GLY A 203 7.13 13.65 -19.90
N ASP A 204 7.67 14.86 -19.73
CA ASP A 204 7.66 15.90 -20.77
C ASP A 204 8.58 15.52 -21.93
N ILE A 205 8.01 15.44 -23.12
CA ILE A 205 8.70 15.17 -24.37
C ILE A 205 9.04 16.48 -25.05
N GLN A 206 10.31 16.71 -25.33
CA GLN A 206 10.83 17.90 -25.98
C GLN A 206 11.55 17.54 -27.28
N ALA A 207 11.54 18.45 -28.25
CA ALA A 207 12.40 18.36 -29.42
C ALA A 207 13.79 18.94 -29.12
N THR A 208 14.84 18.18 -29.44
CA THR A 208 16.25 18.63 -29.32
C THR A 208 16.78 19.24 -30.61
N GLU A 209 16.11 18.99 -31.73
CA GLU A 209 16.44 19.53 -33.04
C GLU A 209 15.19 20.19 -33.65
N ARG A 210 15.36 21.04 -34.67
CA ARG A 210 14.21 21.61 -35.37
C ARG A 210 13.45 20.50 -36.10
N LEU A 211 12.13 20.44 -35.93
CA LEU A 211 11.31 19.36 -36.48
C LEU A 211 11.35 19.26 -38.01
N HIS A 212 11.67 20.33 -38.74
CA HIS A 212 11.87 20.26 -40.20
C HIS A 212 13.13 19.48 -40.61
N ALA A 213 14.06 19.23 -39.69
CA ALA A 213 15.20 18.33 -39.91
C ALA A 213 14.81 16.86 -39.76
N LEU A 214 13.58 16.56 -39.28
CA LEU A 214 13.06 15.21 -39.19
C LEU A 214 12.49 14.79 -40.54
N THR A 215 13.07 13.75 -41.13
CA THR A 215 12.78 13.26 -42.49
C THR A 215 11.40 12.58 -42.70
N GLN A 216 10.58 12.38 -41.68
CA GLN A 216 9.24 11.75 -41.83
C GLN A 216 8.14 12.66 -41.31
N ASN A 217 6.99 12.64 -42.00
CA ASN A 217 5.79 13.42 -41.66
C ASN A 217 5.09 12.91 -40.37
N GLN A 218 5.48 11.74 -39.89
CA GLN A 218 5.04 11.14 -38.65
C GLN A 218 6.24 10.51 -37.93
N ARG A 219 6.25 10.60 -36.59
CA ARG A 219 7.19 9.88 -35.72
C ARG A 219 6.40 9.10 -34.68
N THR A 220 6.80 7.85 -34.46
CA THR A 220 6.29 7.02 -33.36
C THR A 220 7.37 6.94 -32.30
N LEU A 221 7.06 7.38 -31.09
CA LEU A 221 7.94 7.28 -29.92
C LEU A 221 7.38 6.19 -29.01
N ILE A 222 8.24 5.28 -28.56
CA ILE A 222 7.87 4.28 -27.56
C ILE A 222 8.46 4.75 -26.23
N VAL A 223 7.59 5.09 -25.29
CA VAL A 223 7.94 5.56 -23.96
C VAL A 223 7.77 4.39 -22.99
N GLU A 224 8.76 4.17 -22.15
CA GLU A 224 8.71 3.22 -21.04
C GLU A 224 8.50 4.01 -19.74
N ALA A 225 7.47 3.61 -18.98
CA ALA A 225 7.26 4.04 -17.60
C ALA A 225 7.72 2.90 -16.67
N MET A 226 8.50 3.21 -15.64
CA MET A 226 9.04 2.25 -14.69
C MET A 226 8.83 2.73 -13.27
N ASP A 227 8.54 1.82 -12.35
CA ASP A 227 8.57 2.13 -10.91
C ASP A 227 10.00 2.11 -10.35
N GLN A 228 10.14 2.33 -9.03
CA GLN A 228 11.40 2.13 -8.30
C GLN A 228 11.41 0.88 -7.41
N GLY A 229 10.47 -0.04 -7.62
CA GLY A 229 10.41 -1.28 -6.86
C GLY A 229 11.57 -2.22 -7.16
N ASN A 230 11.70 -3.25 -6.34
CA ASN A 230 12.71 -4.30 -6.53
C ASN A 230 12.07 -5.70 -6.41
N PRO A 231 11.84 -6.43 -7.51
CA PRO A 231 12.18 -6.05 -8.89
C PRO A 231 11.33 -4.87 -9.39
N SER A 232 11.88 -4.07 -10.31
CA SER A 232 11.13 -2.97 -10.90
C SER A 232 10.14 -3.48 -11.94
N GLN A 233 8.93 -2.94 -11.98
CA GLN A 233 7.96 -3.18 -13.04
C GLN A 233 7.93 -2.02 -14.03
N SER A 234 7.49 -2.30 -15.25
CA SER A 234 7.41 -1.30 -16.31
C SER A 234 6.29 -1.57 -17.30
N SER A 235 5.89 -0.51 -18.01
CA SER A 235 4.97 -0.59 -19.15
C SER A 235 5.45 0.28 -20.31
N LEU A 236 4.99 -0.06 -21.50
CA LEU A 236 5.27 0.68 -22.73
C LEU A 236 4.02 1.42 -23.19
N GLY A 237 4.19 2.68 -23.57
CA GLY A 237 3.17 3.54 -24.17
C GLY A 237 3.66 4.14 -25.47
N VAL A 238 2.72 4.52 -26.34
CA VAL A 238 3.00 4.98 -27.70
C VAL A 238 2.61 6.45 -27.86
N VAL A 239 3.56 7.25 -28.36
CA VAL A 239 3.29 8.63 -28.78
C VAL A 239 3.38 8.73 -30.29
N ILE A 240 2.33 9.23 -30.92
CA ILE A 240 2.29 9.49 -32.36
C ILE A 240 2.36 10.99 -32.59
N VAL A 241 3.47 11.44 -33.19
CA VAL A 241 3.73 12.83 -33.50
C VAL A 241 3.49 13.06 -34.99
N TYR A 242 2.44 13.80 -35.33
CA TYR A 242 2.21 14.29 -36.69
C TYR A 242 2.86 15.64 -36.89
N ILE A 243 3.75 15.75 -37.88
CA ILE A 243 4.43 17.00 -38.24
C ILE A 243 3.67 17.62 -39.40
N ARG A 244 2.98 18.74 -39.14
CA ARG A 244 2.27 19.47 -40.18
C ARG A 244 3.19 20.53 -40.78
N GLU A 245 3.44 20.42 -42.08
CA GLU A 245 4.02 21.52 -42.85
C GLU A 245 3.03 22.68 -42.87
N GLN A 246 3.47 23.85 -42.43
CA GLN A 246 2.70 25.05 -42.65
C GLN A 246 2.86 25.45 -44.12
N SER A 247 1.79 25.37 -44.90
CA SER A 247 1.76 25.90 -46.27
C SER A 247 2.13 27.39 -46.23
N TYR A 248 3.29 27.74 -46.79
CA TYR A 248 3.82 29.09 -46.84
C TYR A 248 2.85 30.01 -47.62
N GLN A 249 2.24 30.99 -46.95
CA GLN A 249 1.34 31.99 -47.53
C GLN A 249 2.06 33.30 -47.91
N GLY A 250 3.38 33.26 -48.12
CA GLY A 250 4.16 34.44 -48.51
C GLY A 250 4.30 34.57 -50.03
N ILE A 251 4.38 35.81 -50.50
CA ILE A 251 4.68 36.13 -51.90
C ILE A 251 6.11 35.67 -52.20
N ARG A 252 6.28 34.78 -53.19
CA ARG A 252 7.59 34.40 -53.73
C ARG A 252 7.79 35.06 -55.08
N PHE A 253 8.93 35.73 -55.27
CA PHE A 253 9.39 36.07 -56.61
C PHE A 253 9.76 34.77 -57.33
N THR A 254 9.36 34.62 -58.59
CA THR A 254 9.68 33.43 -59.39
C THR A 254 11.18 33.28 -59.70
N ARG A 255 11.99 34.34 -59.48
CA ARG A 255 13.44 34.38 -59.69
C ARG A 255 14.09 35.37 -58.71
N ASN A 256 15.36 35.17 -58.39
CA ASN A 256 16.10 35.98 -57.41
C ASN A 256 16.68 37.28 -57.99
N THR A 257 16.87 37.36 -59.31
CA THR A 257 17.31 38.58 -60.03
C THR A 257 16.73 38.58 -61.46
N ARG A 258 16.45 39.78 -62.00
CA ARG A 258 16.26 40.03 -63.44
C ARG A 258 16.90 41.37 -63.77
N ASP A 259 17.76 41.37 -64.79
CA ASP A 259 18.28 42.60 -65.36
C ASP A 259 17.24 43.19 -66.31
N VAL A 260 17.05 44.50 -66.22
CA VAL A 260 16.15 45.26 -67.09
C VAL A 260 16.96 46.40 -67.69
N SER A 261 16.84 46.59 -69.00
CA SER A 261 17.53 47.66 -69.73
C SER A 261 16.56 48.80 -70.01
N LEU A 262 17.02 50.04 -69.76
CA LEU A 262 16.25 51.25 -70.04
C LEU A 262 17.01 52.10 -71.07
N GLN A 263 16.28 52.74 -71.97
CA GLN A 263 16.84 53.68 -72.95
C GLN A 263 17.11 55.03 -72.27
N GLU A 264 18.20 55.73 -72.64
CA GLU A 264 18.72 56.89 -71.85
C GLU A 264 17.76 58.10 -71.74
N ASN A 265 16.69 58.12 -72.56
CA ASN A 265 15.71 59.22 -72.60
C ASN A 265 14.28 58.76 -72.23
N ALA A 266 14.14 57.70 -71.44
CA ALA A 266 12.83 57.22 -71.00
C ALA A 266 12.10 58.28 -70.14
N ALA A 267 10.84 58.54 -70.49
CA ALA A 267 10.00 59.50 -69.77
C ALA A 267 9.72 59.05 -68.32
N LYS A 268 9.61 60.03 -67.40
CA LYS A 268 9.27 59.77 -65.99
C LYS A 268 7.89 59.10 -65.90
N GLY A 269 7.85 57.87 -65.37
CA GLY A 269 6.64 57.05 -65.27
C GLY A 269 6.45 56.02 -66.40
N GLY A 270 7.44 55.85 -67.28
CA GLY A 270 7.41 54.84 -68.34
C GLY A 270 7.38 53.40 -67.79
N ILE A 271 6.63 52.54 -68.49
CA ILE A 271 6.52 51.11 -68.16
C ILE A 271 7.79 50.41 -68.63
N MET A 272 8.49 49.73 -67.72
CA MET A 272 9.57 48.81 -68.07
C MET A 272 8.98 47.44 -68.40
N THR A 273 9.29 46.90 -69.57
CA THR A 273 8.89 45.54 -69.94
C THR A 273 9.86 44.55 -69.32
N LEU A 274 9.31 43.60 -68.55
CA LEU A 274 10.05 42.52 -67.88
C LEU A 274 10.31 41.31 -68.77
#